data_AF-A0A661CPX0-F1
#
_entry.id   AF-A0A661CPX0-F1
#
_cell.length_a   1.000
_cell.length_b   1.000
_cell.length_c   1.000
_cell.angle_alpha   90.00
_cell.angle_beta   90.00
_cell.angle_gamma   90.00
#
_symmetry.space_group_name_H-M   'P 1'
#
loop_
_entity.id
_entity.type
_entity.pdbx_description
1 polymer ?
#
loop_
_entity_poly.entity_id
_entity_poly.type
_entity_poly.pdbx_seq_one_letter_code
_entity_poly.pdbx_strand_id
1 'polypeptide(L)' 'MKQRPRIYYTESQKYLMWDRWKKGDSLHQIAQLFDRHHPSIHRILSETGGIRPTQRRRSKLA' A
#
# COMPACT_ATOMS: atom_id res chain seq x y z
N MET A 1 -5.12 -22.23 -15.10
CA MET A 1 -5.27 -20.82 -14.66
C MET A 1 -3.94 -20.36 -14.04
N LYS A 2 -3.27 -19.34 -14.57
CA LYS A 2 -2.04 -18.80 -13.96
C LYS A 2 -2.41 -17.92 -12.77
N GLN A 3 -2.14 -18.39 -11.55
CA GLN A 3 -2.26 -17.55 -10.37
C GLN A 3 -1.16 -16.49 -10.38
N ARG A 4 -1.54 -15.23 -10.21
CA ARG A 4 -0.55 -14.14 -10.06
C ARG A 4 0.12 -14.28 -8.69
N PRO A 5 1.45 -14.18 -8.60
CA PRO A 5 2.16 -14.29 -7.32
C PRO A 5 1.72 -13.18 -6.37
N ARG A 6 1.63 -13.50 -5.08
CA ARG A 6 1.33 -12.54 -4.02
C ARG A 6 2.47 -11.53 -3.90
N ILE A 7 2.15 -10.25 -3.94
CA ILE A 7 3.13 -9.18 -3.78
C ILE A 7 2.97 -8.57 -2.40
N TYR A 8 4.09 -8.39 -1.73
CA TYR A 8 4.18 -7.65 -0.49
C TYR A 8 4.65 -6.24 -0.80
N TYR A 9 3.86 -5.24 -0.41
CA TYR A 9 4.26 -3.86 -0.56
C TYR A 9 5.29 -3.49 0.50
N THR A 10 6.38 -2.85 0.06
CA THR A 10 7.35 -2.27 0.96
C THR A 10 6.75 -1.07 1.70
N GLU A 11 7.37 -0.65 2.80
CA GLU A 11 6.88 0.49 3.57
C GLU A 11 6.91 1.79 2.76
N SER A 12 7.93 1.97 1.91
CA SER A 12 8.00 3.12 1.00
C SER A 12 6.86 3.12 -0.03
N GLN A 13 6.49 1.94 -0.56
CA GLN A 13 5.33 1.81 -1.45
C GLN A 13 4.02 2.14 -0.74
N LYS A 14 3.83 1.66 0.49
CA LYS A 14 2.65 2.01 1.31
C LYS A 14 2.61 3.51 1.62
N TYR A 15 3.76 4.13 1.85
CA TYR A 15 3.86 5.57 2.08
C TYR A 15 3.43 6.36 0.84
N LEU A 16 3.91 5.95 -0.34
CA LEU A 16 3.54 6.58 -1.62
C LEU A 16 2.06 6.40 -1.95
N MET A 17 1.48 5.24 -1.64
CA MET A 17 0.04 5.02 -1.76
C MET A 17 -0.76 5.97 -0.86
N TRP A 18 -0.35 6.11 0.40
CA TRP A 18 -1.03 6.98 1.36
C TRP A 18 -0.88 8.46 1.00
N ASP A 19 0.29 8.89 0.55
CA ASP A 19 0.56 10.27 0.14
C ASP A 19 -0.34 10.69 -1.03
N ARG A 20 -0.50 9.81 -2.02
CA ARG A 20 -1.40 10.03 -3.16
C ARG A 20 -2.87 9.99 -2.76
N TRP A 21 -3.25 9.06 -1.88
CA TRP A 21 -4.61 9.02 -1.34
C TRP A 21 -4.96 10.31 -0.57
N LYS A 22 -4.03 10.83 0.25
CA LYS A 22 -4.19 12.11 0.94
C LYS A 22 -4.28 13.29 -0.03
N LYS A 23 -3.57 13.22 -1.17
CA LYS A 23 -3.66 14.22 -2.24
C LYS A 23 -5.02 14.21 -2.96
N GLY A 24 -5.84 13.17 -2.77
CA GLY A 24 -7.15 13.01 -3.41
C GLY A 24 -7.11 12.15 -4.67
N ASP A 25 -5.99 11.46 -4.96
CA ASP A 25 -5.93 10.53 -6.09
C ASP A 25 -6.89 9.35 -5.85
N SER A 26 -7.55 8.91 -6.94
CA SER A 26 -8.43 7.75 -6.87
C SER A 26 -7.65 6.45 -6.65
N LEU A 27 -8.27 5.47 -5.99
CA LEU A 27 -7.65 4.15 -5.79
C LEU A 27 -7.23 3.49 -7.11
N HIS A 28 -7.96 3.76 -8.19
CA HIS A 28 -7.63 3.28 -9.54
C HIS A 28 -6.34 3.89 -10.08
N GLN A 29 -6.17 5.22 -9.98
CA GLN A 29 -4.95 5.90 -10.41
C GLN A 29 -3.74 5.44 -9.60
N ILE A 30 -3.90 5.29 -8.28
CA ILE A 30 -2.82 4.80 -7.43
C ILE A 30 -2.44 3.37 -7.84
N ALA A 31 -3.43 2.51 -8.13
CA ALA A 31 -3.18 1.13 -8.53
C ALA A 31 -2.52 0.99 -9.91
N GLN A 32 -2.86 1.87 -10.85
CA GLN A 32 -2.21 1.92 -12.17
C GLN A 32 -0.70 2.17 -12.06
N LEU A 33 -0.24 2.98 -11.10
CA LEU A 33 1.20 3.24 -10.89
C LEU A 33 1.98 1.99 -10.49
N PHE A 34 1.31 1.05 -9.82
CA PHE A 34 1.92 -0.21 -9.40
C PHE A 34 1.66 -1.35 -10.40
N ASP A 35 0.97 -1.08 -11.51
CA ASP A 35 0.46 -2.08 -12.45
C ASP A 35 -0.39 -3.16 -11.73
N ARG A 36 -1.26 -2.72 -10.80
CA ARG A 36 -2.10 -3.61 -9.98
C ARG A 36 -3.57 -3.22 -9.98
N HIS A 37 -4.38 -4.13 -9.44
CA HIS A 37 -5.80 -3.92 -9.22
C HIS A 37 -6.02 -3.17 -7.89
N HIS A 38 -6.92 -2.18 -7.90
CA HIS A 38 -7.22 -1.29 -6.78
C HIS A 38 -7.64 -1.96 -5.44
N PRO A 39 -8.24 -3.17 -5.37
CA PRO A 39 -8.65 -3.78 -4.11
C PRO A 39 -7.48 -4.08 -3.17
N SER A 40 -6.27 -4.30 -3.73
CA SER A 40 -5.08 -4.47 -2.89
C SER A 40 -4.74 -3.20 -2.12
N ILE A 41 -4.91 -2.03 -2.73
CA ILE A 41 -4.67 -0.72 -2.09
C ILE A 41 -5.78 -0.40 -1.11
N HIS A 42 -7.04 -0.64 -1.51
CA HIS A 42 -8.19 -0.50 -0.62
C HIS A 42 -7.98 -1.31 0.66
N ARG A 43 -7.59 -2.59 0.55
CA ARG A 43 -7.31 -3.44 1.71
C ARG A 43 -6.23 -2.86 2.62
N ILE A 44 -5.14 -2.34 2.06
CA ILE A 44 -4.05 -1.73 2.86
C ILE A 44 -4.55 -0.49 3.59
N LEU A 45 -5.27 0.39 2.90
CA LEU A 45 -5.80 1.62 3.48
C LEU A 45 -6.87 1.32 4.54
N SER A 46 -7.77 0.37 4.28
CA SER A 46 -8.79 -0.10 5.22
C SER A 46 -8.20 -0.79 6.45
N GLU A 47 -7.17 -1.63 6.29
CA GLU A 47 -6.46 -2.27 7.41
C GLU A 47 -5.81 -1.23 8.33
N THR A 48 -5.33 -0.11 7.76
CA THR A 48 -4.80 1.04 8.53
C THR A 48 -5.86 2.06 8.95
N GLY A 49 -7.13 1.90 8.57
CA GLY A 49 -8.20 2.86 8.86
C GLY A 49 -7.97 4.26 8.29
N GLY A 50 -7.23 4.40 7.19
CA GLY A 50 -6.82 5.70 6.63
C GLY A 50 -5.71 6.40 7.41
N ILE A 51 -5.17 5.79 8.47
CA ILE A 51 -4.03 6.31 9.22
C ILE A 51 -2.74 5.96 8.47
N ARG A 52 -1.79 6.89 8.42
CA ARG A 52 -0.48 6.63 7.79
C ARG A 52 0.17 5.41 8.47
N PRO A 53 0.51 4.34 7.71
CA PRO A 53 1.15 3.17 8.30
C PRO A 53 2.46 3.58 8.97
N THR A 54 2.61 3.20 10.24
CA THR A 54 3.88 3.39 10.97
C THR A 54 4.97 2.53 10.35
N GLN A 55 6.18 3.08 10.26
CA GLN A 55 7.34 2.35 9.78
C GLN A 55 7.70 1.27 10.81
N ARG A 56 7.57 -0.02 10.46
CA ARG A 56 7.96 -1.14 11.32
C ARG A 56 9.49 -1.23 11.34
N ARG A 57 10.09 -0.60 12.33
CA ARG A 57 11.50 -0.87 12.69
C ARG A 57 11.56 -2.12 13.58
N ARG A 58 12.40 -3.09 13.20
CA ARG A 58 12.84 -4.12 14.16
C ARG A 58 13.73 -3.46 15.21
N SER A 59 13.57 -3.86 16.47
CA SER A 59 14.50 -3.50 17.54
C SER A 59 15.91 -3.97 17.17
N LYS A 60 16.91 -3.11 17.40
CA LYS A 60 18.33 -3.45 17.24
C LYS A 60 18.92 -4.20 18.44
N LEU A 61 18.10 -4.50 19.45
CA LEU A 61 18.53 -5.31 20.59
C LEU A 61 18.73 -6.74 20.11
N ALA A 62 20.01 -7.08 19.88
CA ALA A 62 20.53 -8.42 19.78
C ALA A 62 20.98 -8.87 21.17
#